data_AF-A0A7C7BSU8-F1
#
_entry.id   AF-A0A7C7BSU8-F1
#
_cell.length_a   1.000
_cell.length_b   1.000
_cell.length_c   1.000
_cell.angle_alpha   90.00
_cell.angle_beta   90.00
_cell.angle_gamma   90.00
#
_symmetry.space_group_name_H-M   'P 1'
#
loop_
_entity.id
_entity.type
_entity.pdbx_description
1 polymer ?
#
loop_
_entity_poly.entity_id
_entity_poly.type
_entity_poly.pdbx_seq_one_letter_code
_entity_poly.pdbx_strand_id
1 'polypeptide(L)'
;MNDVDNCRRVSVEKAGGIGPSAEPVDECAELSGNQTTLNRSIDCAGVALHSGKKVSLSLKPAGPNMGIIFRRSDLPGLPEIRANWKNVVDTRMCTTLGNS
;
A
#
# COMPACT_ATOMS: atom_id res chain seq x y z
N MET A 1 9.66 -6.84 -23.71
CA MET A 1 9.40 -5.44 -24.04
C MET A 1 8.10 -5.07 -23.39
N ASN A 2 8.08 -4.03 -22.56
CA ASN A 2 6.97 -3.06 -22.53
C ASN A 2 7.36 -1.91 -21.59
N ASP A 3 7.52 -0.76 -22.23
CA ASP A 3 7.30 0.58 -21.71
C ASP A 3 6.07 0.62 -20.78
N VAL A 4 6.17 1.17 -19.57
CA VAL A 4 6.54 2.55 -19.19
C VAL A 4 5.44 3.51 -19.62
N ASP A 5 4.70 3.97 -18.61
CA ASP A 5 4.10 5.29 -18.42
C ASP A 5 2.85 5.11 -17.55
N ASN A 6 2.54 5.91 -16.54
CA ASN A 6 3.15 7.04 -15.87
C ASN A 6 2.13 7.30 -14.75
N CYS A 7 2.52 7.31 -13.48
CA CYS A 7 1.63 7.87 -12.46
C CYS A 7 2.46 8.62 -11.42
N ARG A 8 2.75 9.88 -11.75
CA ARG A 8 3.25 10.89 -10.82
C ARG A 8 2.23 11.14 -9.69
N ARG A 9 2.75 11.11 -8.46
CA ARG A 9 2.44 11.92 -7.28
C ARG A 9 0.99 12.44 -7.15
N VAL A 10 0.24 11.88 -6.21
CA VAL A 10 -1.04 12.47 -5.73
C VAL A 10 -0.77 13.17 -4.40
N SER A 11 -0.73 14.50 -4.42
CA SER A 11 -0.83 15.33 -3.21
C SER A 11 -2.29 15.67 -2.98
N VAL A 12 -2.75 15.66 -1.72
CA VAL A 12 -4.06 16.15 -1.30
C VAL A 12 -3.83 17.31 -0.34
N GLU A 13 -4.17 18.53 -0.76
CA GLU A 13 -4.09 19.74 0.08
C GLU A 13 -5.48 20.06 0.65
N LYS A 14 -5.52 20.57 1.88
CA LYS A 14 -6.69 21.28 2.41
C LYS A 14 -6.26 22.67 2.87
N ALA A 15 -6.93 23.68 2.34
CA ALA A 15 -6.71 25.09 2.61
C ALA A 15 -7.37 25.55 3.93
N GLY A 16 -6.65 26.35 4.71
CA GLY A 16 -7.16 27.14 5.84
C GLY A 16 -6.03 27.87 6.58
N GLY A 17 -5.95 29.21 6.43
CA GLY A 17 -4.95 30.11 7.05
C GLY A 17 -5.03 30.18 8.59
N ILE A 18 -4.13 30.83 9.33
CA ILE A 18 -3.49 32.17 9.21
C ILE A 18 -2.08 32.10 9.88
N GLY A 19 -1.02 32.68 9.30
CA GLY A 19 0.34 32.78 9.90
C GLY A 19 0.48 33.89 10.96
N PRO A 20 1.69 34.26 11.49
CA PRO A 20 3.04 34.03 10.94
C PRO A 20 4.19 33.73 11.96
N SER A 21 5.21 32.99 11.52
CA SER A 21 6.65 33.32 11.74
C SER A 21 7.50 32.23 11.08
N ALA A 22 8.36 32.63 10.15
CA ALA A 22 9.11 31.75 9.27
C ALA A 22 10.29 31.08 9.99
N GLU A 23 10.20 29.76 10.14
CA GLU A 23 11.32 28.85 10.37
C GLU A 23 11.30 27.83 9.20
N PRO A 24 12.45 27.44 8.61
CA PRO A 24 12.48 26.40 7.58
C PRO A 24 12.23 25.05 8.25
N VAL A 25 10.97 24.72 8.47
CA VAL A 25 10.54 23.37 8.84
C VAL A 25 10.66 22.50 7.60
N ASP A 26 11.53 21.49 7.64
CA ASP A 26 11.53 20.40 6.66
C ASP A 26 10.12 19.78 6.65
N GLU A 27 9.34 20.12 5.63
CA GLU A 27 7.91 19.84 5.50
C GLU A 27 7.65 18.38 5.13
N CYS A 28 8.00 17.45 6.03
CA CYS A 28 7.50 16.08 6.01
C CYS A 28 6.30 16.02 6.94
N ALA A 29 5.13 16.39 6.41
CA ALA A 29 3.82 16.43 7.08
C ALA A 29 3.74 15.59 8.37
N GLU A 30 3.60 16.26 9.50
CA GLU A 30 3.19 15.62 10.76
C GLU A 30 1.82 14.97 10.54
N LEU A 31 1.82 13.69 10.20
CA LEU A 31 0.63 12.84 10.31
C LEU A 31 0.40 12.57 11.79
N SER A 32 -0.12 13.58 12.51
CA SER A 32 -0.76 13.44 13.81
C SER A 32 -2.12 12.74 13.61
N GLY A 33 -2.05 11.49 13.17
CA GLY A 33 -3.21 10.68 12.83
C GLY A 33 -3.16 9.37 13.61
N ASN A 34 -4.22 9.10 14.37
CA ASN A 34 -4.46 7.78 14.93
C ASN A 34 -4.40 6.72 13.83
N GLN A 35 -3.98 5.51 14.16
CA GLN A 35 -3.98 4.40 13.20
C GLN A 35 -5.36 4.21 12.59
N THR A 36 -5.38 4.03 11.27
CA THR A 36 -6.60 3.81 10.51
C THR A 36 -6.62 2.38 9.95
N THR A 37 -7.83 1.83 9.87
CA THR A 37 -8.09 0.50 9.33
C THR A 37 -9.45 0.54 8.63
N LEU A 38 -9.78 -0.50 7.87
CA LEU A 38 -11.07 -0.57 7.20
C LEU A 38 -12.20 -0.75 8.21
N ASN A 39 -13.34 -0.07 8.01
CA ASN A 39 -14.53 -0.27 8.85
C ASN A 39 -15.22 -1.63 8.59
N ARG A 40 -15.10 -2.14 7.36
CA ARG A 40 -15.64 -3.44 6.94
C ARG A 40 -14.77 -4.05 5.86
N SER A 41 -14.92 -5.35 5.64
CA SER A 41 -14.22 -6.03 4.55
C SER A 41 -14.72 -5.56 3.19
N ILE A 42 -13.83 -5.52 2.20
CA ILE A 42 -14.11 -5.18 0.80
C ILE A 42 -13.58 -6.30 -0.07
N ASP A 43 -14.41 -6.80 -0.98
CA ASP A 43 -14.04 -7.82 -1.95
C ASP A 43 -14.03 -7.23 -3.36
N CYS A 44 -13.02 -7.59 -4.15
CA CYS A 44 -12.95 -7.25 -5.56
C CYS A 44 -12.40 -8.42 -6.39
N ALA A 45 -12.79 -8.46 -7.66
CA ALA A 45 -12.32 -9.43 -8.63
C ALA A 45 -11.80 -8.72 -9.88
N GLY A 46 -10.77 -9.27 -10.50
CA GLY A 46 -10.15 -8.67 -11.68
C GLY A 46 -9.17 -9.60 -12.38
N VAL A 47 -8.38 -9.02 -13.27
CA VAL A 47 -7.32 -9.71 -14.02
C VAL A 47 -5.98 -9.13 -13.61
N ALA A 48 -5.04 -9.98 -13.23
CA ALA A 48 -3.70 -9.56 -12.83
C ALA A 48 -2.89 -9.09 -14.04
N LEU A 49 -2.40 -7.84 -14.00
CA LEU A 49 -1.76 -7.14 -15.11
C LEU A 49 -0.66 -7.96 -15.81
N HIS A 50 0.29 -8.51 -15.06
CA HIS A 50 1.45 -9.19 -15.65
C HIS A 50 1.26 -10.69 -15.94
N SER A 51 0.25 -11.33 -15.34
CA SER A 51 0.03 -12.78 -15.54
C SER A 51 -1.21 -13.11 -16.36
N GLY A 52 -2.11 -12.15 -16.56
CA GLY A 52 -3.40 -12.37 -17.23
C GLY A 52 -4.36 -13.28 -16.45
N LYS A 53 -4.02 -13.68 -15.22
CA LYS A 53 -4.84 -14.60 -14.41
C LYS A 53 -6.01 -13.85 -13.77
N LYS A 54 -7.16 -14.51 -13.67
CA LYS A 54 -8.29 -14.04 -12.85
C LYS A 54 -7.90 -14.14 -11.37
N VAL A 55 -8.13 -13.07 -10.62
CA VAL A 55 -7.80 -12.98 -9.19
C VAL A 55 -8.97 -12.36 -8.43
N SER A 56 -9.21 -12.88 -7.22
CA SER A 56 -10.07 -12.26 -6.21
C SER A 56 -9.22 -11.74 -5.05
N LEU A 57 -9.49 -10.52 -4.59
CA LEU A 57 -8.82 -9.88 -3.46
C LEU A 57 -9.86 -9.51 -2.40
N SER A 58 -9.56 -9.84 -1.15
CA SER A 58 -10.34 -9.45 0.02
C SER A 58 -9.49 -8.56 0.93
N LEU A 59 -9.87 -7.29 1.05
CA LEU A 59 -9.26 -6.35 1.99
C LEU A 59 -10.02 -6.43 3.31
N LYS A 60 -9.32 -6.71 4.41
CA LYS A 60 -9.92 -6.91 5.74
C LYS A 60 -9.42 -5.87 6.75
N PRO A 61 -10.25 -5.47 7.73
CA PRO A 61 -9.79 -4.72 8.87
C PRO A 61 -8.63 -5.45 9.58
N ALA A 62 -7.59 -4.71 9.92
CA ALA A 62 -6.45 -5.18 10.70
C ALA A 62 -6.39 -4.47 12.05
N GLY A 63 -5.83 -5.14 13.04
CA GLY A 63 -5.61 -4.60 14.38
C GLY A 63 -4.49 -3.55 14.41
N PRO A 64 -4.34 -2.84 15.53
CA PRO A 64 -3.32 -1.82 15.66
C PRO A 64 -1.91 -2.42 15.52
N ASN A 65 -0.98 -1.62 14.97
CA ASN A 65 0.43 -1.96 14.77
C ASN A 65 0.70 -3.17 13.84
N MET A 66 -0.31 -3.71 13.15
CA MET A 66 -0.09 -4.81 12.18
C MET A 66 0.57 -4.33 10.89
N GLY A 67 0.31 -3.08 10.48
CA GLY A 67 0.66 -2.59 9.15
C GLY A 67 -0.15 -3.30 8.05
N ILE A 68 0.38 -3.35 6.84
CA ILE A 68 -0.24 -4.04 5.70
C ILE A 68 0.37 -5.44 5.57
N ILE A 69 -0.48 -6.46 5.54
CA ILE A 69 -0.08 -7.87 5.40
C ILE A 69 -0.80 -8.46 4.19
N PHE A 70 -0.02 -9.02 3.27
CA PHE A 70 -0.54 -9.79 2.15
C PHE A 70 -0.65 -11.26 2.55
N ARG A 71 -1.76 -11.91 2.20
CA ARG A 71 -1.99 -13.33 2.48
C ARG A 71 -2.38 -14.07 1.23
N ARG A 72 -1.66 -15.15 0.90
CA ARG A 72 -1.98 -16.02 -0.24
C ARG A 72 -3.00 -17.07 0.18
N SER A 73 -4.27 -16.78 -0.04
CA SER A 73 -5.37 -17.68 0.36
C SER A 73 -5.51 -18.94 -0.49
N ASP A 74 -4.82 -18.99 -1.62
CA ASP A 74 -4.84 -20.11 -2.56
C ASP A 74 -3.79 -21.19 -2.24
N LEU A 75 -2.86 -20.92 -1.33
CA LEU A 75 -1.81 -21.86 -0.91
C LEU A 75 -2.15 -22.54 0.42
N PRO A 76 -1.74 -23.81 0.64
CA PRO A 76 -1.88 -24.47 1.93
C PRO A 76 -1.12 -23.70 3.01
N GLY A 77 -1.71 -23.62 4.21
CA GLY A 77 -1.13 -22.86 5.32
C GLY A 77 -1.34 -21.34 5.25
N LEU A 78 -1.96 -20.82 4.18
CA LEU A 78 -2.34 -19.41 4.03
C LEU A 78 -1.18 -18.44 4.35
N PRO A 79 -0.01 -18.58 3.69
CA PRO A 79 1.19 -17.85 4.08
C PRO A 79 0.97 -16.33 3.98
N GLU A 80 1.54 -15.63 4.95
CA GLU A 80 1.48 -14.18 5.08
C GLU A 80 2.84 -13.54 4.78
N ILE A 81 2.81 -12.36 4.18
CA ILE A 81 3.99 -11.54 3.86
C ILE A 81 3.68 -10.10 4.28
N ARG A 82 4.46 -9.56 5.23
CA ARG A 82 4.35 -8.15 5.62
C ARG A 82 4.83 -7.26 4.46
N ALA A 83 4.11 -6.17 4.21
CA ALA A 83 4.51 -5.13 3.27
C ALA A 83 5.68 -4.31 3.84
N ASN A 84 6.86 -4.92 3.90
CA ASN A 84 8.10 -4.33 4.38
C ASN A 84 9.15 -4.40 3.28
N TRP A 85 9.98 -3.38 3.16
CA TRP A 85 11.03 -3.31 2.14
C TRP A 85 12.02 -4.49 2.21
N LYS A 86 12.23 -5.07 3.40
CA LYS A 86 13.07 -6.27 3.57
C LYS A 86 12.52 -7.50 2.88
N ASN A 87 11.22 -7.54 2.60
CA ASN A 87 10.54 -8.66 1.95
C ASN A 87 10.42 -8.46 0.42
N VAL A 88 11.02 -7.40 -0.14
CA VAL A 88 11.04 -7.18 -1.60
C VAL A 88 12.06 -8.11 -2.22
N VAL A 89 11.62 -8.97 -3.14
CA VAL A 89 12.47 -9.97 -3.81
C VAL A 89 12.69 -9.68 -5.29
N ASP A 90 11.84 -8.86 -5.91
CA ASP A 90 11.99 -8.39 -7.30
C ASP A 90 11.31 -7.03 -7.46
N THR A 91 11.85 -6.20 -8.34
CA THR A 91 11.33 -4.87 -8.69
C THR A 91 11.16 -4.69 -10.19
N ARG A 92 11.43 -5.72 -11.00
CA ARG A 92 11.25 -5.68 -12.45
C ARG A 92 9.76 -5.75 -12.78
N MET A 93 9.26 -4.75 -13.51
CA MET A 93 7.86 -4.59 -13.94
C MET A 93 6.82 -4.38 -12.84
N CYS A 94 7.09 -4.81 -11.60
CA CYS A 94 6.28 -4.54 -10.41
C CYS A 94 7.12 -4.76 -9.14
N THR A 95 6.62 -4.30 -7.99
CA THR A 95 7.20 -4.66 -6.69
C THR A 95 6.68 -6.00 -6.25
N THR A 96 7.55 -7.01 -6.18
CA THR A 96 7.21 -8.36 -5.73
C THR A 96 7.69 -8.59 -4.32
N LEU A 97 6.77 -9.01 -3.44
CA LEU A 97 7.08 -9.44 -2.08
C LEU A 97 7.23 -10.96 -2.01
N GLY A 98 8.19 -11.45 -1.24
CA GLY A 98 8.44 -12.86 -1.03
C GLY A 98 8.88 -13.14 0.41
N ASN A 99 8.68 -14.39 0.85
CA ASN A 99 9.27 -14.90 2.08
C ASN A 99 10.63 -15.51 1.71
N SER A 100 11.69 -15.05 2.40
CA SER A 100 13.05 -15.61 2.33
C SER A 100 13.18 -16.88 3.13
#